data_AF-A0A1D7XX50-F1
#
_entry.id   AF-A0A1D7XX50-F1
#
_cell.length_a   1.000
_cell.length_b   1.000
_cell.length_c   1.000
_cell.angle_alpha   90.00
_cell.angle_beta   90.00
_cell.angle_gamma   90.00
#
_symmetry.space_group_name_H-M   'P 1'
#
loop_
_entity.id
_entity.type
_entity.pdbx_description
1 polymer ?
#
loop_
_entity_poly.entity_id
_entity_poly.type
_entity_poly.pdbx_seq_one_letter_code
_entity_poly.pdbx_strand_id
1 'polypeptide(L)'
;MKPQTAKQITDANQKAIKDRLSAPYTKQQHAAVAGCDSEDIMYWNFFLNTMEAYTKKEYTDSEGFDALAMVLWNRLLPDAEPFTKQEYSNTYGFSETKLVLWNECLPDAEPFTEDEINNSKK
;
A
#
# COMPACT_ATOMS: atom_id res chain seq x y z
N MET A 1 8.26 30.04 2.35
CA MET A 1 8.76 28.65 2.30
C MET A 1 7.86 27.88 1.36
N LYS A 2 8.40 26.98 0.51
CA LYS A 2 7.55 26.05 -0.25
C LYS A 2 6.99 24.99 0.72
N PRO A 3 5.72 24.59 0.61
CA PRO A 3 5.19 23.46 1.38
C PRO A 3 6.02 22.20 1.09
N GLN A 4 6.28 21.39 2.11
CA GLN A 4 6.94 20.09 1.93
C GLN A 4 5.97 19.08 1.34
N THR A 5 6.48 18.15 0.52
CA THR A 5 5.70 17.00 0.02
C THR A 5 5.68 15.86 1.04
N ALA A 6 4.73 14.94 0.91
CA ALA A 6 4.59 13.77 1.79
C ALA A 6 5.86 12.89 1.73
N LYS A 7 6.35 12.58 0.52
CA LYS A 7 7.67 11.98 0.33
C LYS A 7 8.81 12.69 1.05
N GLN A 8 8.89 14.03 1.02
CA GLN A 8 9.96 14.77 1.71
C GLN A 8 9.88 14.63 3.23
N ILE A 9 8.67 14.55 3.78
CA ILE A 9 8.44 14.28 5.19
C ILE A 9 8.95 12.86 5.53
N THR A 10 8.60 11.86 4.73
CA THR A 10 9.05 10.48 4.93
C THR A 10 10.57 10.35 4.83
N ASP A 11 11.20 10.95 3.82
CA ASP A 11 12.66 10.95 3.64
C ASP A 11 13.38 11.61 4.84
N ALA A 12 12.82 12.69 5.39
CA ALA A 12 13.38 13.38 6.55
C ALA A 12 13.29 12.52 7.83
N ASN A 13 12.14 11.86 8.05
CA ASN A 13 11.98 10.90 9.14
C ASN A 13 12.94 9.72 9.00
N GLN A 14 13.05 9.14 7.81
CA GLN A 14 13.94 8.02 7.55
C GLN A 14 15.40 8.39 7.84
N LYS A 15 15.82 9.60 7.43
CA LYS A 15 17.16 10.10 7.72
C LYS A 15 17.40 10.25 9.23
N ALA A 16 16.47 10.87 9.95
CA ALA A 16 16.60 11.04 11.40
C ALA A 16 16.73 9.69 12.13
N ILE A 17 15.92 8.70 11.75
CA ILE A 17 15.97 7.35 12.33
C ILE A 17 17.32 6.67 12.04
N LYS A 18 17.82 6.78 10.81
CA LYS A 18 19.17 6.25 10.43
C LYS A 18 20.27 6.88 11.27
N ASP A 19 20.14 8.16 11.57
CA ASP A 19 21.08 8.92 12.41
C ASP A 19 20.82 8.71 13.93
N ARG A 20 19.90 7.80 14.31
CA ARG A 20 19.48 7.51 15.69
C ARG A 20 18.92 8.73 16.44
N LEU A 21 18.29 9.63 15.71
CA LEU A 21 17.58 10.80 16.21
C LEU A 21 16.08 10.55 16.22
N SER A 22 15.34 11.37 16.97
CA SER A 22 13.88 11.37 16.93
C SER A 22 13.37 11.82 15.56
N ALA A 23 12.33 11.15 15.06
CA ALA A 23 11.66 11.53 13.83
C ALA A 23 11.06 12.95 13.96
N PRO A 24 11.37 13.88 13.03
CA PRO A 24 10.89 15.26 13.10
C PRO A 24 9.39 15.43 12.80
N TYR A 25 8.75 14.45 12.15
CA TYR A 25 7.35 14.54 11.74
C TYR A 25 6.51 13.35 12.18
N THR A 26 5.23 13.58 12.46
CA THR A 26 4.24 12.54 12.81
C THR A 26 3.45 12.05 11.59
N LYS A 27 2.76 10.91 11.73
CA LYS A 27 1.82 10.39 10.71
C LYS A 27 0.75 11.43 10.36
N GLN A 28 0.25 12.16 11.36
CA GLN A 28 -0.76 13.21 11.17
C GLN A 28 -0.23 14.38 10.32
N GLN A 29 1.03 14.78 10.52
CA GLN A 29 1.65 15.82 9.71
C GLN A 29 1.88 15.37 8.27
N HIS A 30 2.23 14.08 8.07
CA HIS A 30 2.32 13.47 6.75
C HIS A 30 0.95 13.44 6.04
N ALA A 31 -0.08 12.94 6.71
CA ALA A 31 -1.46 12.86 6.18
C ALA A 31 -2.07 14.24 5.85
N ALA A 32 -1.60 15.31 6.50
CA ALA A 32 -2.07 16.67 6.25
C ALA A 32 -1.46 17.33 5.01
N VAL A 33 -0.50 16.67 4.32
CA VAL A 33 0.07 17.19 3.08
C VAL A 33 -0.97 17.10 1.96
N ALA A 34 -1.17 18.20 1.25
CA ALA A 34 -2.05 18.24 0.09
C ALA A 34 -1.55 17.27 -1.00
N GLY A 35 -2.42 16.39 -1.47
CA GLY A 35 -2.09 15.37 -2.47
C GLY A 35 -1.34 14.15 -1.91
N CYS A 36 -1.37 13.92 -0.59
CA CYS A 36 -0.90 12.65 -0.02
C CYS A 36 -1.80 11.51 -0.52
N ASP A 37 -1.21 10.59 -1.28
CA ASP A 37 -1.92 9.51 -1.94
C ASP A 37 -1.51 8.13 -1.40
N SER A 38 -2.01 7.06 -2.04
CA SER A 38 -1.66 5.69 -1.69
C SER A 38 -0.14 5.42 -1.83
N GLU A 39 0.56 5.97 -2.82
CA GLU A 39 2.01 5.74 -2.96
C GLU A 39 2.76 6.32 -1.75
N ASP A 40 2.40 7.53 -1.32
CA ASP A 40 2.97 8.17 -0.13
C ASP A 40 2.69 7.36 1.15
N ILE A 41 1.47 6.83 1.31
CA ILE A 41 1.11 6.00 2.48
C ILE A 41 1.92 4.69 2.50
N MET A 42 2.03 4.01 1.35
CA MET A 42 2.80 2.79 1.23
C MET A 42 4.29 3.06 1.52
N TYR A 43 4.83 4.16 0.99
CA TYR A 43 6.22 4.58 1.20
C TYR A 43 6.49 4.87 2.69
N TRP A 44 5.56 5.53 3.39
CA TRP A 44 5.61 5.72 4.85
C TRP A 44 5.69 4.39 5.60
N ASN A 45 4.73 3.49 5.38
CA ASN A 45 4.66 2.21 6.08
C ASN A 45 5.89 1.32 5.82
N PHE A 46 6.41 1.35 4.59
CA PHE A 46 7.57 0.55 4.21
C PHE A 46 8.86 1.06 4.85
N PHE A 47 9.12 2.37 4.81
CA PHE A 47 10.39 2.93 5.29
C PHE A 47 10.40 3.32 6.77
N LEU A 48 9.24 3.51 7.38
CA LEU A 48 9.08 3.96 8.76
C LEU A 48 8.32 2.92 9.60
N ASN A 49 8.65 1.64 9.42
CA ASN A 49 7.99 0.51 10.09
C ASN A 49 8.10 0.50 11.63
N THR A 50 8.96 1.35 12.22
CA THR A 50 9.05 1.57 13.67
C THR A 50 8.18 2.72 14.18
N MET A 51 7.49 3.44 13.28
CA MET A 51 6.61 4.57 13.60
C MET A 51 5.14 4.15 13.59
N GLU A 52 4.25 5.07 13.95
CA GLU A 52 2.81 4.86 13.79
C GLU A 52 2.49 4.60 12.31
N ALA A 53 2.01 3.40 12.01
CA ALA A 53 1.65 2.98 10.67
C ALA A 53 0.27 3.51 10.25
N TYR A 54 0.08 3.64 8.94
CA TYR A 54 -1.25 3.67 8.35
C TYR A 54 -1.87 2.28 8.40
N THR A 55 -3.17 2.25 8.61
CA THR A 55 -4.02 1.05 8.60
C THR A 55 -4.42 0.68 7.17
N LYS A 56 -4.83 -0.59 6.98
CA LYS A 56 -5.43 -1.07 5.73
C LYS A 56 -6.60 -0.19 5.28
N LYS A 57 -7.41 0.29 6.23
CA LYS A 57 -8.53 1.21 5.98
C LYS A 57 -8.07 2.58 5.49
N GLU A 58 -7.14 3.22 6.18
CA GLU A 58 -6.60 4.53 5.76
C GLU A 58 -5.97 4.44 4.36
N TYR A 59 -5.31 3.32 4.04
CA TYR A 59 -4.75 3.07 2.71
C TYR A 59 -5.83 2.89 1.64
N THR A 60 -6.87 2.11 1.93
CA THR A 60 -8.01 1.89 1.02
C THR A 60 -8.77 3.19 0.72
N ASP A 61 -8.91 4.05 1.72
CA ASP A 61 -9.65 5.32 1.63
C ASP A 61 -8.82 6.45 0.96
N SER A 62 -7.57 6.17 0.55
CA SER A 62 -6.66 7.17 -0.02
C SER A 62 -6.82 7.36 -1.54
N GLU A 63 -6.39 8.53 -2.03
CA GLU A 63 -6.36 8.79 -3.48
C GLU A 63 -5.38 7.84 -4.20
N GLY A 64 -5.72 7.45 -5.43
CA GLY A 64 -4.89 6.56 -6.23
C GLY A 64 -4.92 5.08 -5.81
N PHE A 65 -5.74 4.69 -4.83
CA PHE A 65 -5.88 3.29 -4.43
C PHE A 65 -6.52 2.43 -5.54
N ASP A 66 -5.72 1.56 -6.17
CA ASP A 66 -6.12 0.68 -7.26
C ASP A 66 -5.73 -0.80 -7.02
N ALA A 67 -5.96 -1.65 -8.03
CA ALA A 67 -5.67 -3.08 -7.93
C ALA A 67 -4.18 -3.35 -7.66
N LEU A 68 -3.28 -2.55 -8.24
CA LEU A 68 -1.85 -2.69 -8.02
C LEU A 68 -1.50 -2.24 -6.60
N ALA A 69 -2.07 -1.15 -6.10
CA ALA A 69 -1.89 -0.69 -4.71
C ALA A 69 -2.24 -1.81 -3.70
N MET A 70 -3.36 -2.50 -3.91
CA MET A 70 -3.79 -3.61 -3.06
C MET A 70 -2.79 -4.78 -3.07
N VAL A 71 -2.26 -5.14 -4.24
CA VAL A 71 -1.21 -6.17 -4.39
C VAL A 71 0.10 -5.73 -3.75
N LEU A 72 0.51 -4.48 -3.92
CA LEU A 72 1.73 -3.93 -3.36
C LEU A 72 1.69 -3.89 -1.83
N TRP A 73 0.55 -3.55 -1.23
CA TRP A 73 0.36 -3.62 0.23
C TRP A 73 0.69 -5.00 0.78
N ASN A 74 0.05 -6.04 0.23
CA ASN A 74 0.28 -7.43 0.66
C ASN A 74 1.74 -7.87 0.44
N ARG A 75 2.34 -7.43 -0.67
CA ARG A 75 3.70 -7.85 -1.04
C ARG A 75 4.78 -7.17 -0.21
N LEU A 76 4.64 -5.88 0.06
CA LEU A 76 5.68 -5.05 0.66
C LEU A 76 5.51 -4.91 2.18
N LEU A 77 4.32 -5.14 2.71
CA LEU A 77 3.99 -5.00 4.13
C LEU A 77 3.43 -6.31 4.70
N PRO A 78 4.24 -7.40 4.76
CA PRO A 78 3.75 -8.72 5.16
C PRO A 78 3.25 -8.79 6.62
N ASP A 79 3.69 -7.85 7.46
CA ASP A 79 3.25 -7.76 8.86
C ASP A 79 1.98 -6.91 9.05
N ALA A 80 1.51 -6.23 8.00
CA ALA A 80 0.27 -5.45 8.05
C ALA A 80 -0.96 -6.37 7.85
N GLU A 81 -2.15 -5.88 8.22
CA GLU A 81 -3.39 -6.59 7.91
C GLU A 81 -3.52 -6.75 6.39
N PRO A 82 -3.52 -8.00 5.85
CA PRO A 82 -3.51 -8.21 4.42
C PRO A 82 -4.92 -8.03 3.83
N PHE A 83 -4.94 -7.77 2.54
CA PHE A 83 -6.12 -7.97 1.71
C PHE A 83 -6.27 -9.44 1.36
N THR A 84 -7.51 -9.90 1.29
CA THR A 84 -7.89 -11.26 0.91
C THR A 84 -8.20 -11.36 -0.59
N LYS A 85 -8.13 -12.59 -1.12
CA LYS A 85 -8.59 -12.90 -2.49
C LYS A 85 -10.02 -12.40 -2.73
N GLN A 86 -10.91 -12.58 -1.75
CA GLN A 86 -12.30 -12.14 -1.83
C GLN A 86 -12.43 -10.61 -1.88
N GLU A 87 -11.69 -9.87 -1.03
CA GLU A 87 -11.68 -8.40 -1.07
C GLU A 87 -11.18 -7.85 -2.41
N TYR A 88 -10.11 -8.46 -2.95
CA TYR A 88 -9.56 -8.09 -4.26
C TYR A 88 -10.58 -8.31 -5.38
N SER A 89 -11.21 -9.49 -5.39
CA SER A 89 -12.23 -9.86 -6.37
C SER A 89 -13.46 -8.95 -6.32
N ASN A 90 -13.93 -8.57 -5.13
CA ASN A 90 -15.09 -7.71 -4.95
C ASN A 90 -14.84 -6.29 -5.44
N THR A 91 -13.62 -5.78 -5.27
CA THR A 91 -13.29 -4.39 -5.59
C THR A 91 -12.96 -4.19 -7.07
N TYR A 92 -12.14 -5.08 -7.65
CA TYR A 92 -11.56 -4.85 -8.98
C TYR A 92 -12.06 -5.79 -10.07
N GLY A 93 -12.91 -6.75 -9.70
CA GLY A 93 -13.55 -7.69 -10.61
C GLY A 93 -12.61 -8.77 -11.14
N PHE A 94 -13.20 -9.68 -11.89
CA PHE A 94 -12.51 -10.77 -12.59
C PHE A 94 -12.09 -10.28 -13.98
N SER A 95 -10.93 -9.62 -14.10
CA SER A 95 -10.24 -9.58 -15.40
C SER A 95 -9.02 -10.47 -15.33
N GLU A 96 -8.76 -11.26 -16.38
CA GLU A 96 -7.65 -12.21 -16.41
C GLU A 96 -6.34 -11.57 -15.93
N THR A 97 -5.99 -10.40 -16.47
CA THR A 97 -4.75 -9.70 -16.11
C THR A 97 -4.66 -9.40 -14.61
N LYS A 98 -5.76 -9.02 -13.96
CA LYS A 98 -5.77 -8.70 -12.53
C LYS A 98 -5.68 -9.96 -11.66
N LEU A 99 -6.29 -11.06 -12.09
CA LEU A 99 -6.24 -12.35 -11.37
C LEU A 99 -4.85 -12.98 -11.49
N VAL A 100 -4.25 -12.90 -12.68
CA VAL A 100 -2.87 -13.33 -12.93
C VAL A 100 -1.89 -12.50 -12.10
N LEU A 101 -2.05 -11.17 -12.07
CA LEU A 101 -1.21 -10.28 -11.26
C LEU A 101 -1.23 -10.66 -9.77
N TRP A 102 -2.40 -10.97 -9.22
CA TRP A 102 -2.54 -11.44 -7.84
C TRP A 102 -1.70 -12.70 -7.60
N ASN A 103 -1.90 -13.75 -8.40
CA ASN A 103 -1.20 -15.02 -8.26
C ASN A 103 0.32 -14.87 -8.42
N GLU A 104 0.78 -14.09 -9.41
CA GLU A 104 2.20 -13.91 -9.70
C GLU A 104 2.92 -13.08 -8.63
N CYS A 105 2.24 -12.07 -8.06
CA CYS A 105 2.85 -11.18 -7.07
C CYS A 105 2.73 -11.69 -5.64
N LEU A 106 1.77 -12.57 -5.34
CA LEU A 106 1.44 -13.04 -4.00
C LEU A 106 1.37 -14.59 -3.96
N PRO A 107 2.51 -15.30 -4.12
CA PRO A 107 2.51 -16.76 -4.21
C PRO A 107 2.04 -17.46 -2.92
N ASP A 108 2.11 -16.76 -1.78
CA ASP A 108 1.69 -17.28 -0.48
C ASP A 108 0.23 -16.95 -0.13
N ALA A 109 -0.44 -16.11 -0.93
CA ALA A 109 -1.86 -15.80 -0.74
C ALA A 109 -2.76 -16.88 -1.36
N GLU A 110 -4.04 -16.91 -0.99
CA GLU A 110 -5.01 -17.78 -1.65
C GLU A 110 -5.07 -17.47 -3.16
N PRO A 111 -4.74 -18.42 -4.05
CA PRO A 111 -4.65 -18.13 -5.48
C PRO A 111 -6.02 -18.20 -6.16
N PHE A 112 -6.16 -17.51 -7.29
CA PHE A 112 -7.20 -17.78 -8.27
C PHE A 112 -6.86 -19.05 -9.06
N THR A 113 -7.83 -19.94 -9.22
CA THR A 113 -7.73 -21.15 -10.02
C THR A 113 -7.73 -20.84 -11.51
N GLU A 114 -7.24 -21.78 -12.33
CA GLU A 114 -7.31 -21.66 -13.80
C GLU A 114 -8.75 -21.49 -14.30
N ASP A 115 -9.73 -22.15 -13.67
CA ASP A 115 -11.15 -22.03 -14.02
C ASP A 115 -11.69 -20.63 -13.73
N GLU A 116 -11.34 -20.03 -12.59
CA GLU A 116 -11.68 -18.65 -12.26
C GLU A 116 -11.08 -17.67 -13.28
N ILE A 117 -9.82 -17.88 -13.67
CA ILE A 117 -9.14 -17.05 -14.67
C ILE A 117 -9.78 -17.22 -16.06
N ASN A 118 -10.05 -18.44 -16.49
CA ASN A 118 -10.61 -18.68 -17.82
C ASN A 118 -12.05 -18.19 -17.96
N ASN A 119 -12.85 -18.22 -16.87
CA ASN A 119 -14.19 -17.66 -16.88
C ASN A 119 -14.20 -16.12 -16.88
N SER A 120 -13.11 -15.48 -16.45
CA SER A 120 -12.94 -14.01 -16.50
C SER A 120 -12.71 -13.44 -17.90
N LYS A 121 -12.50 -14.32 -18.90
CA LYS A 121 -12.29 -13.96 -20.33
C LYS A 121 -13.59 -13.82 -21.14
N LYS A 122 -14.72 -14.29 -20.59
CA LYS A 122 -16.01 -14.35 -21.27
C LYS A 122 -16.83 -13.10 -21.01
#